data_AF-A0A1G5WWC4-F1
#
_entry.id   AF-A0A1G5WWC4-F1
#
_cell.length_a   1.000
_cell.length_b   1.000
_cell.length_c   1.000
_cell.angle_alpha   90.00
_cell.angle_beta   90.00
_cell.angle_gamma   90.00
#
_symmetry.space_group_name_H-M   'P 1'
#
loop_
_entity.id
_entity.type
_entity.pdbx_description
1 polymer ?
#
loop_
_entity_poly.entity_id
_entity_poly.type
_entity_poly.pdbx_seq_one_letter_code
_entity_poly.pdbx_strand_id
1 'polypeptide(L)'
;MGERIDYECNNCGWTYIRENDIFMIDEKHNIKVTPHLMLTSMQMGAHPANGFYYERYCYHCNKFVKIFIIKGIWDNIEGFKKDDIIKDIEKYDNSIKIIEFDESDNTMFSEKIPQKCPACRNKIKELIHKSKCPKCKRGKLISKSIIMMD
;
A
#
# COMPACT_ATOMS: atom_id res chain seq x y z
N MET A 1 -6.06 19.54 -6.08
CA MET A 1 -7.30 18.75 -6.03
C MET A 1 -6.93 17.27 -6.01
N GLY A 2 -7.16 16.61 -4.89
CA GLY A 2 -6.99 15.17 -4.76
C GLY A 2 -8.24 14.43 -5.26
N GLU A 3 -8.05 13.33 -5.97
CA GLU A 3 -9.13 12.43 -6.37
C GLU A 3 -9.03 11.14 -5.55
N ARG A 4 -10.07 10.81 -4.81
CA ARG A 4 -10.22 9.52 -4.13
C ARG A 4 -11.17 8.65 -4.92
N ILE A 5 -10.83 7.37 -5.11
CA ILE A 5 -11.69 6.43 -5.83
C ILE A 5 -12.17 5.34 -4.86
N ASP A 6 -13.48 5.33 -4.62
CA ASP A 6 -14.16 4.32 -3.82
C ASP A 6 -14.73 3.25 -4.75
N TYR A 7 -14.54 1.99 -4.39
CA TYR A 7 -15.08 0.84 -5.09
C TYR A 7 -16.11 0.13 -4.22
N GLU A 8 -17.34 0.01 -4.71
CA GLU A 8 -18.43 -0.64 -4.00
C GLU A 8 -18.92 -1.85 -4.79
N CYS A 9 -19.16 -2.98 -4.12
CA CYS A 9 -19.75 -4.15 -4.74
C CYS A 9 -21.24 -3.95 -5.01
N ASN A 10 -21.63 -4.02 -6.28
CA ASN A 10 -23.03 -3.91 -6.71
C ASN A 10 -23.98 -5.05 -6.28
N ASN A 11 -23.50 -6.04 -5.52
CA ASN A 11 -24.30 -7.17 -5.04
C ASN A 11 -24.37 -7.27 -3.51
N CYS A 12 -23.31 -6.90 -2.79
CA CYS A 12 -23.25 -7.05 -1.33
C CYS A 12 -22.86 -5.78 -0.57
N GLY A 13 -22.70 -4.65 -1.27
CA GLY A 13 -22.37 -3.36 -0.68
C GLY A 13 -20.97 -3.27 -0.05
N TRP A 14 -20.12 -4.29 -0.21
CA TRP A 14 -18.75 -4.23 0.31
C TRP A 14 -17.95 -3.14 -0.40
N THR A 15 -17.29 -2.29 0.39
CA THR A 15 -16.51 -1.15 -0.09
C THR A 15 -15.00 -1.39 0.05
N TYR A 16 -14.25 -0.82 -0.90
CA TYR A 16 -12.80 -0.77 -0.94
C TYR A 16 -12.38 0.59 -1.45
N ILE A 17 -11.54 1.30 -0.72
CA ILE A 17 -11.04 2.61 -1.12
C ILE A 17 -9.66 2.38 -1.72
N ARG A 18 -9.42 2.90 -2.92
CA ARG A 18 -8.08 2.91 -3.50
C ARG A 18 -7.47 4.27 -3.24
N GLU A 19 -6.54 4.29 -2.31
CA GLU A 19 -5.70 5.44 -2.06
C GLU A 19 -4.29 5.09 -2.59
N ASN A 20 -3.70 6.00 -3.35
CA ASN A 20 -2.26 5.93 -3.57
C ASN A 20 -1.66 6.40 -2.24
N ASP A 21 -1.12 5.47 -1.47
CA ASP A 21 -0.68 5.77 -0.12
C ASP A 21 0.83 5.81 -0.03
N ILE A 22 1.28 6.51 0.99
CA ILE A 22 2.65 6.43 1.46
C ILE A 22 2.67 5.89 2.87
N PHE A 23 3.78 5.28 3.24
CA PHE A 23 4.06 4.97 4.62
C PHE A 23 5.29 5.72 5.10
N MET A 24 5.33 5.97 6.39
CA MET A 24 6.44 6.61 7.08
C MET A 24 6.65 5.89 8.41
N ILE A 25 7.91 5.79 8.83
CA ILE A 25 8.31 5.30 10.14
C ILE A 25 8.92 6.49 10.88
N ASP A 26 8.36 6.82 12.04
CA ASP A 26 8.90 7.88 12.90
C ASP A 26 10.08 7.39 13.75
N GLU A 27 10.77 8.31 14.44
CA GLU A 27 11.91 8.01 15.33
C GLU A 27 11.58 7.03 16.47
N LYS A 28 10.30 6.83 16.78
CA LYS A 28 9.81 5.90 17.79
C LYS A 28 9.38 4.56 17.19
N HIS A 29 9.71 4.31 15.92
CA HIS A 29 9.36 3.11 15.16
C HIS A 29 7.85 2.91 14.97
N ASN A 30 7.06 3.98 15.04
CA ASN A 30 5.64 3.89 14.70
C ASN A 30 5.47 4.03 13.19
N ILE A 31 4.71 3.11 12.61
CA ILE A 31 4.37 3.16 11.19
C ILE A 31 3.05 3.90 11.01
N LYS A 32 3.07 4.90 10.13
CA LYS A 32 1.88 5.63 9.69
C LYS A 32 1.69 5.44 8.19
N VAL A 33 0.50 5.02 7.79
CA VAL A 33 0.05 4.99 6.39
C VAL A 33 -0.93 6.13 6.16
N THR A 34 -0.78 6.85 5.05
CA THR A 34 -1.60 8.02 4.75
C THR A 34 -1.69 8.24 3.24
N PRO A 35 -2.79 8.86 2.75
CA PRO A 35 -2.93 9.22 1.36
C PRO A 35 -1.75 10.05 0.87
N HIS A 36 -1.14 9.65 -0.25
CA HIS A 36 -0.06 10.38 -0.92
C HIS A 36 -0.49 11.80 -1.28
N LEU A 37 -1.77 11.97 -1.63
CA LEU A 37 -2.36 13.26 -1.99
C LEU A 37 -2.36 14.28 -0.83
N MET A 38 -2.16 13.83 0.42
CA MET A 38 -2.15 14.69 1.60
C MET A 38 -0.75 15.13 2.04
N LEU A 39 0.33 14.67 1.39
CA LEU A 39 1.70 14.96 1.83
C LEU A 39 2.60 15.46 0.71
N THR A 40 3.35 16.51 1.02
CA THR A 40 4.41 17.03 0.17
C THR A 40 5.68 16.17 0.30
N SER A 41 6.53 16.14 -0.73
CA SER A 41 7.85 15.47 -0.67
C SER A 41 8.70 15.91 0.53
N MET A 42 8.53 17.16 0.97
CA MET A 42 9.19 17.72 2.15
C MET A 42 8.73 17.04 3.45
N GLN A 43 7.44 16.76 3.59
CA GLN A 43 6.90 16.06 4.77
C GLN A 43 7.33 14.59 4.79
N MET A 44 7.43 13.94 3.63
CA MET A 44 7.98 12.58 3.55
C MET A 44 9.44 12.52 3.98
N GLY A 45 10.26 13.48 3.53
CA GLY A 45 11.68 13.56 3.85
C GLY A 45 11.99 13.87 5.32
N ALA A 46 10.97 14.27 6.12
CA ALA A 46 11.10 14.54 7.54
C ALA A 46 11.02 13.27 8.43
N HIS A 47 10.84 12.10 7.83
CA HIS A 47 10.75 10.83 8.54
C HIS A 47 11.97 9.93 8.28
N PRO A 48 12.52 9.27 9.32
CA PRO A 48 13.67 8.37 9.22
C PRO A 48 13.58 7.29 8.16
N ALA A 49 12.40 6.71 7.93
CA ALA A 49 12.16 5.86 6.77
C ALA A 49 10.80 6.17 6.16
N ASN A 50 10.72 6.14 4.83
CA ASN A 50 9.49 6.41 4.10
C ASN A 50 9.46 5.69 2.75
N GLY A 51 8.26 5.59 2.19
CA GLY A 51 8.07 4.98 0.89
C GLY A 51 6.62 4.87 0.47
N PHE A 52 6.36 4.02 -0.51
CA PHE A 52 5.02 3.79 -1.04
C PHE A 52 4.34 2.61 -0.36
N TYR A 53 3.03 2.72 -0.18
CA TYR A 53 2.18 1.67 0.35
C TYR A 53 1.11 1.30 -0.67
N TYR A 54 0.95 0.00 -0.90
CA TYR A 54 -0.12 -0.52 -1.74
C TYR A 54 -0.83 -1.68 -1.07
N GLU A 55 -2.13 -1.77 -1.26
CA GLU A 55 -2.90 -2.97 -0.95
C GLU A 55 -3.30 -3.70 -2.22
N ARG A 56 -2.95 -4.99 -2.30
CA ARG A 56 -3.38 -5.87 -3.39
C ARG A 56 -4.15 -7.04 -2.85
N TYR A 57 -5.00 -7.62 -3.70
CA TYR A 57 -5.85 -8.73 -3.29
C TYR A 57 -5.38 -10.06 -3.89
N CYS A 58 -5.24 -11.08 -3.05
CA CYS A 58 -5.05 -12.45 -3.49
C CYS A 58 -6.40 -13.18 -3.51
N TYR A 59 -6.94 -13.45 -4.70
CA TYR A 59 -8.19 -14.20 -4.85
C TYR A 59 -8.12 -15.65 -4.38
N HIS A 60 -6.92 -16.25 -4.39
CA HIS A 60 -6.73 -17.62 -3.94
C HIS A 60 -6.74 -17.72 -2.41
N CYS A 61 -6.01 -16.83 -1.72
CA CYS A 61 -6.01 -16.78 -0.26
C CYS A 61 -7.22 -16.07 0.33
N ASN A 62 -7.97 -15.32 -0.48
CA ASN A 62 -9.02 -14.42 -0.03
C ASN A 62 -8.54 -13.40 1.02
N LYS A 63 -7.33 -12.87 0.81
CA LYS A 63 -6.62 -11.98 1.74
C LYS A 63 -6.01 -10.79 1.00
N PHE A 64 -5.96 -9.65 1.68
CA PHE A 64 -5.13 -8.52 1.26
C PHE A 64 -3.65 -8.83 1.51
N VAL A 65 -2.83 -8.31 0.62
CA VAL A 65 -1.38 -8.32 0.67
C VAL A 65 -0.94 -6.87 0.67
N LYS A 66 -0.34 -6.43 1.77
CA LYS A 66 0.23 -5.09 1.93
C LYS A 66 1.62 -5.07 1.33
N ILE A 67 1.93 -4.06 0.53
CA ILE A 67 3.21 -3.93 -0.16
C ILE A 67 3.83 -2.62 0.28
N PHE A 68 4.99 -2.73 0.90
CA PHE A 68 5.81 -1.61 1.34
C PHE A 68 7.01 -1.50 0.41
N ILE A 69 7.11 -0.38 -0.31
CA ILE A 69 8.27 -0.07 -1.15
C ILE A 69 9.04 1.05 -0.48
N ILE A 70 10.15 0.72 0.20
CA ILE A 70 11.00 1.66 0.91
C ILE A 70 11.78 2.48 -0.13
N LYS A 71 11.69 3.81 -0.05
CA LYS A 71 12.38 4.73 -0.96
C LYS A 71 13.43 5.57 -0.25
N GLY A 72 13.09 6.08 0.93
CA GLY A 72 13.96 6.92 1.73
C GLY A 72 14.29 6.24 3.04
N ILE A 73 15.58 6.20 3.38
CA ILE A 73 16.10 5.84 4.69
C ILE A 73 17.12 6.92 5.05
N TRP A 74 17.03 7.48 6.25
CA TRP A 74 18.04 8.38 6.77
C TRP A 74 19.30 7.57 7.11
N ASP A 75 20.42 7.92 6.48
CA ASP A 75 21.70 7.30 6.77
C ASP A 75 22.17 7.67 8.19
N ASN A 76 22.91 6.76 8.82
CA ASN A 76 23.60 6.97 10.12
C ASN A 76 22.71 7.21 11.35
N ILE A 77 21.43 6.82 11.32
CA ILE A 77 20.58 6.80 12.50
C ILE A 77 20.51 5.39 13.07
N GLU A 78 20.83 5.26 14.34
CA GLU A 78 20.71 3.99 15.05
C GLU A 78 19.26 3.50 15.05
N GLY A 79 19.06 2.21 14.79
CA GLY A 79 17.73 1.61 14.67
C GLY A 79 17.05 1.80 13.31
N PHE A 80 17.64 2.52 12.35
CA PHE A 80 17.05 2.67 11.00
C PHE A 80 17.86 1.97 9.92
N LYS A 81 18.27 0.73 10.21
CA LYS A 81 18.86 -0.18 9.20
C LYS A 81 17.75 -0.99 8.52
N LYS A 82 18.07 -1.60 7.36
CA LYS A 82 17.11 -2.42 6.60
C LYS A 82 16.41 -3.48 7.48
N ASP A 83 17.16 -4.19 8.32
CA ASP A 83 16.61 -5.23 9.20
C ASP A 83 15.67 -4.68 10.28
N ASP A 84 15.92 -3.47 10.77
CA ASP A 84 15.09 -2.82 11.76
C ASP A 84 13.76 -2.38 11.13
N ILE A 85 13.83 -1.76 9.95
CA ILE A 85 12.66 -1.38 9.14
C ILE A 85 11.81 -2.61 8.81
N ILE A 86 12.44 -3.74 8.43
CA ILE A 86 11.72 -4.99 8.18
C ILE A 86 10.95 -5.42 9.42
N LYS A 87 11.60 -5.45 10.60
CA LYS A 87 10.96 -5.83 11.86
C LYS A 87 9.79 -4.92 12.21
N ASP A 88 9.92 -3.62 11.99
CA ASP A 88 8.84 -2.66 12.27
C ASP A 88 7.64 -2.91 11.36
N ILE A 89 7.89 -3.11 10.07
CA ILE A 89 6.84 -3.43 9.10
C ILE A 89 6.18 -4.77 9.43
N GLU A 90 6.94 -5.79 9.81
CA GLU A 90 6.40 -7.07 10.23
C GLU A 90 5.46 -6.94 11.44
N LYS A 91 5.83 -6.13 12.43
CA LYS A 91 5.06 -5.87 13.66
C LYS A 91 3.84 -4.97 13.47
N TYR A 92 3.76 -4.22 12.37
CA TYR A 92 2.68 -3.26 12.11
C TYR A 92 1.27 -3.87 12.29
N ASP A 93 1.06 -5.10 11.80
CA ASP A 93 -0.17 -5.85 11.97
C ASP A 93 0.02 -7.34 11.60
N ASN A 94 -1.05 -8.13 11.57
CA ASN A 94 -1.00 -9.56 11.21
C ASN A 94 -1.29 -9.85 9.72
N SER A 95 -1.26 -8.83 8.85
CA SER A 95 -1.51 -9.00 7.42
C SER A 95 -0.33 -9.67 6.69
N ILE A 96 -0.60 -10.19 5.49
CA ILE A 96 0.46 -10.67 4.59
C ILE A 96 1.17 -9.44 4.01
N LYS A 97 2.49 -9.39 4.13
CA LYS A 97 3.29 -8.25 3.67
C LYS A 97 4.29 -8.65 2.61
N ILE A 98 4.62 -7.71 1.73
CA ILE A 98 5.78 -7.74 0.85
C ILE A 98 6.57 -6.47 1.13
N ILE A 99 7.87 -6.60 1.34
CA ILE A 99 8.76 -5.50 1.71
C ILE A 99 9.86 -5.45 0.66
N GLU A 100 9.95 -4.34 -0.05
CA GLU A 100 10.91 -4.13 -1.15
C GLU A 100 11.67 -2.84 -0.90
N PHE A 101 12.99 -2.86 -1.07
CA PHE A 101 13.83 -1.66 -1.02
C PHE A 101 14.09 -1.20 -2.45
N ASP A 102 13.62 0.00 -2.79
CA ASP A 102 13.87 0.58 -4.11
C ASP A 102 15.22 1.30 -4.11
N GLU A 103 16.24 0.60 -4.57
CA GLU A 103 17.60 1.15 -4.72
C GLU A 103 17.81 1.89 -6.05
N SER A 104 16.74 2.08 -6.86
CA SER A 104 16.85 2.75 -8.15
C SER A 104 16.34 4.19 -8.12
N ASP A 105 17.13 5.11 -8.67
CA ASP A 105 16.74 6.52 -8.89
C ASP A 105 15.64 6.70 -9.96
N ASN A 106 15.15 5.62 -10.57
CA ASN A 106 14.21 5.68 -11.69
C ASN A 106 12.75 5.83 -11.23
N THR A 107 12.12 6.92 -11.66
CA THR A 107 10.75 7.32 -11.31
C THR A 107 9.62 6.50 -11.98
N MET A 108 9.91 5.42 -12.70
CA MET A 108 8.88 4.59 -13.37
C MET A 108 8.48 3.39 -12.50
N PHE A 109 7.59 3.66 -11.54
CA PHE A 109 7.16 2.74 -10.47
C PHE A 109 6.24 1.58 -10.89
N SER A 110 5.70 1.54 -12.12
CA SER A 110 4.63 0.60 -12.47
C SER A 110 5.10 -0.84 -12.74
N GLU A 111 6.39 -1.06 -13.05
CA GLU A 111 6.87 -2.38 -13.51
C GLU A 111 7.43 -3.28 -12.40
N LYS A 112 7.79 -2.73 -11.23
CA LYS A 112 8.44 -3.51 -10.16
C LYS A 112 7.52 -4.01 -9.04
N ILE A 113 6.24 -3.63 -9.03
CA ILE A 113 5.37 -4.03 -7.90
C ILE A 113 5.19 -5.56 -7.93
N PRO A 114 5.54 -6.27 -6.84
CA PRO A 114 5.43 -7.72 -6.75
C PRO A 114 4.04 -8.24 -7.17
N GLN A 115 4.05 -9.33 -7.92
CA GLN A 115 2.85 -9.87 -8.57
C GLN A 115 2.38 -11.19 -7.96
N LYS A 116 3.12 -11.78 -7.00
CA LYS A 116 2.80 -13.08 -6.40
C LYS A 116 2.53 -12.94 -4.90
N CYS A 117 1.53 -13.68 -4.41
CA CYS A 117 1.19 -13.73 -3.00
C CYS A 117 2.24 -14.55 -2.23
N PRO A 118 2.82 -14.03 -1.14
CA PRO A 118 3.79 -14.79 -0.34
C PRO A 118 3.21 -16.10 0.22
N ALA A 119 1.91 -16.11 0.56
CA ALA A 119 1.27 -17.25 1.21
C ALA A 119 0.94 -18.41 0.25
N CYS A 120 0.56 -18.15 -1.00
CA CYS A 120 0.13 -19.21 -1.93
C CYS A 120 0.82 -19.17 -3.30
N ARG A 121 1.75 -18.23 -3.52
CA ARG A 121 2.50 -18.02 -4.77
C ARG A 121 1.65 -17.69 -6.02
N ASN A 122 0.32 -17.62 -5.88
CA ASN A 122 -0.59 -17.19 -6.94
C ASN A 122 -0.53 -15.69 -7.18
N LYS A 123 -1.00 -15.25 -8.36
CA LYS A 123 -1.01 -13.85 -8.75
C LYS A 123 -1.88 -13.01 -7.79
N ILE A 124 -1.30 -11.95 -7.23
CA ILE A 124 -2.07 -10.87 -6.58
C ILE A 124 -2.50 -9.86 -7.63
N LYS A 125 -3.66 -9.25 -7.42
CA LYS A 125 -4.22 -8.29 -8.36
C LYS A 125 -4.67 -7.06 -7.62
N GLU A 126 -4.56 -5.93 -8.28
CA GLU A 126 -5.23 -4.72 -7.84
C GLU A 126 -6.75 -4.87 -8.01
N LEU A 127 -7.51 -4.37 -7.03
CA LEU A 127 -8.96 -4.30 -7.12
C LEU A 127 -9.34 -3.00 -7.83
N ILE A 128 -9.85 -3.12 -9.04
CA ILE A 128 -10.28 -2.00 -9.88
C ILE A 128 -11.74 -2.14 -10.30
N HIS A 129 -12.24 -1.16 -11.04
CA HIS A 129 -13.60 -1.17 -11.59
C HIS A 129 -13.88 -2.48 -12.34
N LYS A 130 -15.07 -3.04 -12.16
CA LYS A 130 -15.54 -4.35 -12.67
C LYS A 130 -14.83 -5.59 -12.11
N SER A 131 -13.85 -5.46 -11.21
CA SER A 131 -13.25 -6.62 -10.53
C SER A 131 -14.29 -7.42 -9.76
N LYS A 132 -14.11 -8.74 -9.68
CA LYS A 132 -15.02 -9.64 -8.94
C LYS A 132 -14.96 -9.30 -7.46
N CYS A 133 -16.10 -9.16 -6.80
CA CYS A 133 -16.15 -8.81 -5.39
C CYS A 133 -15.46 -9.90 -4.53
N PRO A 134 -14.47 -9.54 -3.71
CA PRO A 134 -13.78 -10.49 -2.85
C PRO A 134 -14.67 -11.07 -1.76
N LYS A 135 -15.62 -10.28 -1.23
CA LYS A 135 -16.51 -10.69 -0.14
C LYS A 135 -17.58 -11.71 -0.60
N CYS A 136 -18.34 -11.39 -1.65
CA CYS A 136 -19.47 -12.25 -2.06
C CYS A 136 -19.18 -13.14 -3.26
N LYS A 137 -18.10 -12.90 -4.02
CA LYS A 137 -17.74 -13.62 -5.25
C LYS A 137 -18.87 -13.65 -6.32
N ARG A 138 -19.92 -12.84 -6.20
CA ARG A 138 -21.06 -12.79 -7.12
C ARG A 138 -21.15 -11.44 -7.84
N GLY A 139 -20.98 -10.35 -7.11
CA GLY A 139 -20.99 -8.99 -7.68
C GLY A 139 -19.66 -8.54 -8.27
N LYS A 140 -19.68 -7.34 -8.84
CA LYS A 140 -18.53 -6.61 -9.36
C LYS A 140 -18.35 -5.30 -8.59
N LEU A 141 -17.11 -4.83 -8.51
CA LEU A 141 -16.78 -3.52 -7.97
C LEU A 141 -17.17 -2.42 -8.96
N ILE A 142 -17.86 -1.40 -8.47
CA ILE A 142 -18.23 -0.19 -9.21
C ILE A 142 -17.49 0.98 -8.55
N SER A 143 -16.88 1.82 -9.36
CA SER A 143 -16.10 2.96 -8.89
C SER A 143 -16.96 4.20 -8.74
N LYS A 144 -16.70 4.96 -7.68
CA LYS A 144 -17.21 6.31 -7.44
C LYS A 144 -15.99 7.21 -7.24
N SER A 145 -15.83 8.20 -8.11
CA SER A 145 -14.81 9.22 -7.94
C SER A 145 -15.34 10.28 -6.97
N ILE A 146 -14.53 10.62 -5.97
CA ILE A 146 -14.82 11.65 -4.98
C ILE A 146 -13.73 12.71 -5.15
N ILE A 147 -14.14 13.88 -5.65
CA ILE A 147 -13.27 15.05 -5.73
C ILE A 147 -13.16 15.64 -4.33
N MET A 148 -11.97 15.62 -3.76
CA MET A 148 -11.69 16.29 -2.49
C MET A 148 -11.45 17.77 -2.80
N MET A 149 -12.45 18.61 -2.49
CA MET A 149 -12.31 20.06 -2.46
C MET A 149 -11.85 20.46 -1.06
N ASP A 150 -10.76 21.24 -0.99
CA ASP A 150 -10.24 21.82 0.25
C ASP A 150 -11.26 22.77 0.90
#